data_AF-A0A8S7GL82-F1
#
_entry.id   AF-A0A8S7GL82-F1
#
_cell.length_a   1.000
_cell.length_b   1.000
_cell.length_c   1.000
_cell.angle_alpha   90.00
_cell.angle_beta   90.00
_cell.angle_gamma   90.00
#
_symmetry.space_group_name_H-M   'P 1'
#
loop_
_entity.id
_entity.type
_entity.pdbx_description
1 polymer ?
#
loop_
_entity_poly.entity_id
_entity_poly.type
_entity_poly.pdbx_seq_one_letter_code
_entity_poly.pdbx_strand_id
1 'polypeptide(L)'
;MSNLLQTGAEFEKKLKERAESTETMLNDEFSKLEKSVSKAVTSNETKIKDAIALFTASTEESLKKHREGVKEAMMQHRKDVLKLAGNTGMMLLGMVIFLFTVSGGTLWYLGGMIQANLEEIRKQNENLEKLNAKTWGVRYHEGSNGRFLVLPEGMKAETNWTMENGKQNAVRLVQE
;
A
#
# COMPACT_ATOMS: atom_id res chain seq x y z
N MET A 1 -28.02 -15.25 118.87
CA MET A 1 -28.57 -14.77 117.59
C MET A 1 -27.91 -13.48 117.06
N SER A 2 -27.20 -12.71 117.90
CA SER A 2 -26.59 -11.42 117.50
C SER A 2 -25.35 -11.51 116.57
N ASN A 3 -24.45 -12.48 116.77
CA ASN A 3 -23.26 -12.63 115.92
C ASN A 3 -23.59 -12.97 114.45
N LEU A 4 -24.63 -13.77 114.20
CA LEU A 4 -25.00 -14.23 112.86
C LEU A 4 -25.56 -13.09 111.98
N LEU A 5 -26.36 -12.19 112.57
CA LEU A 5 -26.86 -10.99 111.90
C LEU A 5 -25.75 -9.98 111.60
N GLN A 6 -24.77 -9.84 112.50
CA GLN A 6 -23.60 -8.98 112.28
C GLN A 6 -22.71 -9.51 111.15
N THR A 7 -22.47 -10.82 111.09
CA THR A 7 -21.73 -11.44 109.98
C THR A 7 -22.47 -11.30 108.65
N GLY A 8 -23.80 -11.39 108.63
CA GLY A 8 -24.61 -11.15 107.43
C GLY A 8 -24.48 -9.72 106.89
N ALA A 9 -24.53 -8.72 107.77
CA ALA A 9 -24.38 -7.31 107.40
C ALA A 9 -22.95 -6.97 106.90
N GLU A 10 -21.90 -7.54 107.52
CA GLU A 10 -20.52 -7.39 107.02
C GLU A 10 -20.33 -8.04 105.66
N PHE A 11 -20.97 -9.17 105.41
CA PHE A 11 -20.89 -9.88 104.14
C PHE A 11 -21.59 -9.09 103.03
N GLU A 12 -22.79 -8.56 103.29
CA GLU A 12 -23.52 -7.70 102.35
C GLU A 12 -22.73 -6.44 102.00
N LYS A 13 -22.12 -5.79 102.99
CA LYS A 13 -21.25 -4.63 102.78
C LYS A 13 -20.05 -4.98 101.88
N LYS A 14 -19.36 -6.09 102.16
CA LYS A 14 -18.24 -6.55 101.32
C LYS A 14 -18.67 -6.89 99.90
N LEU A 15 -19.85 -7.47 99.71
CA LEU A 15 -20.38 -7.74 98.38
C LEU A 15 -20.64 -6.44 97.60
N LYS A 16 -21.20 -5.43 98.26
CA LYS A 16 -21.48 -4.13 97.64
C LYS A 16 -20.20 -3.38 97.28
N GLU A 17 -19.22 -3.34 98.19
CA GLU A 17 -17.89 -2.77 97.91
C GLU A 17 -17.19 -3.52 96.76
N ARG A 18 -17.30 -4.85 96.71
CA ARG A 18 -16.72 -5.64 95.62
C ARG A 18 -17.44 -5.41 94.29
N ALA A 19 -18.76 -5.23 94.31
CA ALA A 19 -19.54 -4.90 93.12
C ALA A 19 -19.15 -3.52 92.57
N GLU A 20 -19.10 -2.50 93.42
CA GLU A 20 -18.68 -1.14 93.06
C GLU A 20 -17.22 -1.10 92.56
N SER A 21 -16.32 -1.84 93.22
CA SER A 21 -14.92 -1.97 92.77
C SER A 21 -14.81 -2.69 91.42
N THR A 22 -15.67 -3.68 91.14
CA THR A 22 -15.67 -4.40 89.85
C THR A 22 -16.25 -3.54 88.74
N GLU A 23 -17.31 -2.79 89.02
CA GLU A 23 -17.94 -1.86 88.08
C GLU A 23 -16.99 -0.72 87.70
N THR A 24 -16.31 -0.12 88.67
CA THR A 24 -15.31 0.93 88.41
C THR A 24 -14.12 0.42 87.61
N MET A 25 -13.62 -0.78 87.92
CA MET A 25 -12.54 -1.43 87.16
C MET A 25 -12.99 -1.73 85.72
N LEU A 26 -14.20 -2.27 85.52
CA LEU A 26 -14.75 -2.52 84.18
C LEU A 26 -14.88 -1.23 83.38
N ASN A 27 -15.41 -0.17 83.97
CA ASN A 27 -15.60 1.11 83.28
C ASN A 27 -14.27 1.74 82.85
N ASP A 28 -13.22 1.63 83.68
CA ASP A 28 -11.88 2.10 83.33
C ASP A 28 -11.29 1.30 82.15
N GLU A 29 -11.40 -0.04 82.19
CA GLU A 29 -10.95 -0.90 81.09
C GLU A 29 -11.74 -0.67 79.79
N PHE A 30 -13.06 -0.47 79.86
CA PHE A 30 -13.87 -0.09 78.70
C PHE A 30 -13.45 1.27 78.14
N SER A 31 -13.20 2.27 78.98
CA SER A 31 -12.74 3.59 78.55
C SER A 31 -11.35 3.52 77.87
N LYS A 32 -10.43 2.71 78.41
CA LYS A 32 -9.12 2.46 77.79
C LYS A 32 -9.27 1.76 76.44
N LEU A 33 -10.13 0.74 76.37
CA LEU A 33 -10.39 -0.01 75.14
C LEU A 33 -10.98 0.91 74.07
N GLU A 34 -11.97 1.73 74.40
CA GLU A 34 -12.59 2.69 73.47
C GLU A 34 -11.55 3.66 72.89
N LYS A 35 -10.68 4.22 73.75
CA LYS A 35 -9.58 5.09 73.31
C LYS A 35 -8.59 4.36 72.40
N SER A 36 -8.25 3.12 72.73
CA SER A 36 -7.33 2.30 71.94
C SER A 36 -7.90 1.96 70.56
N VAL A 37 -9.18 1.55 70.51
CA VAL A 37 -9.91 1.26 69.28
C VAL A 37 -10.05 2.52 68.43
N SER A 38 -10.45 3.65 69.02
CA SER A 38 -10.56 4.93 68.31
C SER A 38 -9.23 5.33 67.66
N LYS A 39 -8.12 5.24 68.42
CA LYS A 39 -6.77 5.51 67.90
C LYS A 39 -6.39 4.56 66.76
N ALA A 40 -6.70 3.27 66.89
CA ALA A 40 -6.41 2.28 65.86
C ALA A 40 -7.24 2.54 64.57
N VAL A 41 -8.52 2.89 64.72
CA VAL A 41 -9.41 3.23 63.60
C VAL A 41 -8.91 4.47 62.87
N THR A 42 -8.62 5.57 63.59
CA THR A 42 -8.08 6.79 62.96
C THR A 42 -6.74 6.54 62.29
N SER A 43 -5.85 5.76 62.93
CA SER A 43 -4.57 5.40 62.32
C SER A 43 -4.73 4.59 61.04
N ASN A 44 -5.65 3.62 61.02
CA ASN A 44 -5.94 2.83 59.84
C ASN A 44 -6.60 3.66 58.75
N GLU A 45 -7.52 4.55 59.09
CA GLU A 45 -8.14 5.47 58.14
C GLU A 45 -7.11 6.33 57.43
N THR A 46 -6.15 6.90 58.17
CA THR A 46 -5.04 7.66 57.59
C THR A 46 -4.19 6.80 56.67
N LYS A 47 -3.78 5.60 57.11
CA LYS A 47 -2.98 4.68 56.28
C LYS A 47 -3.69 4.29 54.98
N ILE A 48 -5.00 4.06 55.04
CA ILE A 48 -5.80 3.73 53.86
C ILE A 48 -5.86 4.93 52.90
N LYS A 49 -6.09 6.14 53.42
CA LYS A 49 -6.09 7.38 52.62
C LYS A 49 -4.74 7.60 51.93
N ASP A 50 -3.64 7.44 52.66
CA ASP A 50 -2.29 7.60 52.11
C ASP A 50 -1.99 6.54 51.04
N ALA A 51 -2.39 5.28 51.27
CA ALA A 51 -2.22 4.20 50.30
C ALA A 51 -3.04 4.45 49.02
N ILE A 52 -4.27 4.94 49.14
CA ILE A 52 -5.11 5.30 47.99
C ILE A 52 -4.50 6.47 47.21
N ALA A 53 -4.02 7.50 47.91
CA ALA A 53 -3.36 8.64 47.26
C ALA A 53 -2.10 8.22 46.50
N LEU A 54 -1.26 7.39 47.12
CA LEU A 54 -0.05 6.86 46.49
C LEU A 54 -0.38 5.98 45.28
N PHE A 55 -1.36 5.09 45.41
CA PHE A 55 -1.80 4.23 44.31
C PHE A 55 -2.37 5.05 43.14
N THR A 56 -3.15 6.08 43.44
CA THR A 56 -3.72 6.98 42.43
C THR A 56 -2.62 7.72 41.68
N ALA A 57 -1.65 8.31 42.40
CA ALA A 57 -0.51 9.00 41.79
C ALA A 57 0.34 8.05 40.93
N SER A 58 0.64 6.85 41.43
CA SER A 58 1.40 5.84 40.68
C SER A 58 0.66 5.37 39.43
N THR A 59 -0.65 5.22 39.49
CA THR A 59 -1.48 4.84 38.34
C THR A 59 -1.51 5.95 37.29
N GLU A 60 -1.62 7.21 37.70
CA GLU A 60 -1.57 8.36 36.80
C GLU A 60 -0.21 8.47 36.08
N GLU A 61 0.88 8.28 36.81
CA GLU A 61 2.23 8.27 36.23
C GLU A 61 2.41 7.12 35.22
N SER A 62 1.98 5.91 35.58
CA SER A 62 2.03 4.74 34.70
C SER A 62 1.21 4.96 33.43
N LEU A 63 0.00 5.50 33.55
CA LEU A 63 -0.87 5.84 32.42
C LEU A 63 -0.23 6.90 31.52
N LYS A 64 0.40 7.92 32.09
CA LYS A 64 1.10 8.96 31.33
C LYS A 64 2.26 8.37 30.54
N LYS A 65 3.11 7.56 31.18
CA LYS A 65 4.23 6.87 30.53
C LYS A 65 3.77 5.92 29.44
N HIS A 66 2.71 5.15 29.70
CA HIS A 66 2.12 4.26 28.71
C HIS A 66 1.56 5.04 27.51
N ARG A 67 0.87 6.17 27.74
CA ARG A 67 0.36 7.04 26.69
C ARG A 67 1.47 7.63 25.83
N GLU A 68 2.56 8.09 26.45
CA GLU A 68 3.73 8.61 25.75
C GLU A 68 4.39 7.51 24.91
N GLY A 69 4.60 6.32 25.47
CA GLY A 69 5.15 5.17 24.74
C GLY A 69 4.28 4.73 23.56
N VAL A 70 2.96 4.68 23.73
CA VAL A 70 2.03 4.37 22.63
C VAL A 70 2.08 5.45 21.54
N LYS A 71 2.16 6.73 21.93
CA LYS A 71 2.27 7.84 20.97
C LYS A 71 3.57 7.75 20.18
N GLU A 72 4.69 7.47 20.83
CA GLU A 72 5.99 7.29 20.19
C GLU A 72 5.99 6.10 19.23
N ALA A 73 5.50 4.93 19.68
CA ALA A 73 5.38 3.74 18.85
C ALA A 73 4.48 3.97 17.63
N MET A 74 3.35 4.68 17.81
CA MET A 74 2.44 5.01 16.71
C MET A 74 3.08 6.00 15.73
N MET A 75 3.85 7.00 16.20
CA MET A 75 4.57 7.91 15.31
C MET A 75 5.64 7.19 14.51
N GLN A 76 6.39 6.29 15.14
CA GLN A 76 7.41 5.49 14.49
C GLN A 76 6.78 4.57 13.44
N HIS A 77 5.75 3.82 13.82
CA HIS A 77 5.00 2.95 12.91
C HIS A 77 4.41 3.74 11.73
N ARG A 78 3.83 4.92 11.97
CA ARG A 78 3.32 5.79 10.90
C ARG A 78 4.42 6.21 9.94
N LYS A 79 5.59 6.59 10.43
CA LYS A 79 6.73 7.03 9.60
C LYS A 79 7.23 5.89 8.71
N ASP A 80 7.35 4.70 9.26
CA ASP A 80 7.86 3.53 8.53
C ASP A 80 6.87 3.07 7.46
N VAL A 81 5.57 3.01 7.77
CA VAL A 81 4.52 2.71 6.78
C VAL A 81 4.49 3.77 5.68
N LEU A 82 4.60 5.06 6.02
CA LEU A 82 4.59 6.13 5.02
C LEU A 82 5.80 6.05 4.08
N LYS A 83 6.99 5.76 4.61
CA LYS A 83 8.20 5.53 3.81
C LYS A 83 8.06 4.32 2.88
N LEU A 84 7.54 3.21 3.41
CA LEU A 84 7.34 1.99 2.63
C LEU A 84 6.33 2.21 1.49
N ALA A 85 5.19 2.83 1.79
CA ALA A 85 4.17 3.15 0.80
C ALA A 85 4.68 4.13 -0.26
N GLY A 86 5.43 5.18 0.16
CA GLY A 86 6.03 6.14 -0.76
C GLY A 86 7.06 5.51 -1.69
N ASN A 87 7.99 4.71 -1.16
CA ASN A 87 9.03 4.06 -1.95
C ASN A 87 8.45 3.02 -2.93
N THR A 88 7.49 2.21 -2.47
CA THR A 88 6.83 1.20 -3.31
C THR A 88 6.00 1.85 -4.42
N GLY A 89 5.23 2.89 -4.09
CA GLY A 89 4.44 3.63 -5.08
C GLY A 89 5.33 4.31 -6.13
N MET A 90 6.45 4.90 -5.71
CA MET A 90 7.40 5.53 -6.63
C MET A 90 8.07 4.53 -7.57
N MET A 91 8.42 3.34 -7.07
CA MET A 91 8.97 2.26 -7.90
C MET A 91 7.96 1.79 -8.95
N LEU A 92 6.69 1.58 -8.57
CA LEU A 92 5.64 1.18 -9.51
C LEU A 92 5.40 2.24 -10.59
N LEU A 93 5.35 3.52 -10.21
CA LEU A 93 5.25 4.62 -11.17
C LEU A 93 6.43 4.64 -12.15
N GLY A 94 7.66 4.48 -11.65
CA GLY A 94 8.85 4.40 -12.49
C GLY A 94 8.80 3.24 -13.48
N MET A 95 8.33 2.07 -13.04
CA MET A 95 8.20 0.88 -13.89
C MET A 95 7.18 1.08 -15.01
N VAL A 96 6.03 1.69 -14.71
CA VAL A 96 5.01 2.01 -15.71
C VAL A 96 5.56 2.99 -16.76
N ILE A 97 6.18 4.09 -16.33
CA ILE A 97 6.78 5.07 -17.24
C ILE A 97 7.82 4.39 -18.13
N PHE A 98 8.69 3.57 -17.54
CA PHE A 98 9.72 2.83 -18.27
C PHE A 98 9.13 1.93 -19.36
N LEU A 99 8.09 1.17 -19.03
CA LEU A 99 7.40 0.30 -20.01
C LEU A 99 6.80 1.09 -21.17
N PHE A 100 6.19 2.26 -20.88
CA PHE A 100 5.68 3.14 -21.92
C PHE A 100 6.78 3.74 -22.79
N THR A 101 7.93 4.13 -22.21
CA THR A 101 9.04 4.67 -23.00
C THR A 101 9.62 3.64 -23.96
N VAL A 102 9.89 2.42 -23.47
CA VAL A 102 10.46 1.36 -24.31
C VAL A 102 9.47 0.90 -25.40
N SER A 103 8.20 0.70 -25.03
CA SER A 103 7.18 0.25 -25.99
C SER A 103 6.76 1.35 -26.97
N GLY A 104 6.63 2.59 -26.50
CA GLY A 104 6.24 3.73 -27.31
C GLY A 104 7.28 4.09 -28.36
N GLY A 105 8.57 4.11 -27.97
CA GLY A 105 9.66 4.45 -28.91
C GLY A 105 9.80 3.43 -30.04
N THR A 106 9.70 2.14 -29.73
CA THR A 106 9.75 1.07 -30.73
C THR A 106 8.57 1.14 -31.69
N LEU A 107 7.34 1.31 -31.19
CA LEU A 107 6.16 1.47 -32.04
C LEU A 107 6.25 2.69 -32.95
N TRP A 108 6.74 3.82 -32.45
CA TRP A 108 6.90 5.03 -33.25
C TRP A 108 7.92 4.84 -34.38
N TYR A 109 9.06 4.22 -34.07
CA TYR A 109 10.09 3.92 -35.07
C TYR A 109 9.58 2.96 -36.16
N LEU A 110 8.93 1.86 -35.77
CA LEU A 110 8.34 0.91 -36.72
C LEU A 110 7.26 1.59 -37.57
N GLY A 111 6.41 2.43 -36.97
CA GLY A 111 5.38 3.18 -37.69
C GLY A 111 5.97 4.11 -38.75
N GLY A 112 7.07 4.81 -38.45
CA GLY A 112 7.77 5.67 -39.41
C GLY A 112 8.34 4.90 -40.59
N MET A 113 8.98 3.75 -40.33
CA MET A 113 9.51 2.88 -41.40
C MET A 113 8.40 2.35 -42.31
N ILE A 114 7.26 1.95 -41.74
CA ILE A 114 6.11 1.48 -42.53
C ILE A 114 5.55 2.59 -43.40
N GLN A 115 5.41 3.82 -42.88
CA GLN A 115 4.94 4.96 -43.67
C GLN A 115 5.89 5.28 -44.84
N ALA A 116 7.20 5.30 -44.60
CA ALA A 116 8.19 5.53 -45.65
C ALA A 116 8.10 4.46 -46.75
N ASN A 117 8.01 3.18 -46.36
CA ASN A 117 7.85 2.08 -47.31
C ASN A 117 6.55 2.19 -48.11
N LEU A 118 5.43 2.58 -47.48
CA LEU A 118 4.15 2.80 -48.16
C LEU A 118 4.22 3.94 -49.19
N GLU A 119 4.89 5.04 -48.86
CA GLU A 119 5.11 6.13 -49.82
C GLU A 119 5.98 5.70 -51.00
N GLU A 120 7.01 4.89 -50.73
CA GLU A 120 7.88 4.36 -51.78
C GLU A 120 7.12 3.41 -52.70
N ILE A 121 6.34 2.48 -52.15
CA ILE A 121 5.47 1.59 -52.94
C ILE A 121 4.49 2.39 -53.79
N ARG A 122 3.90 3.46 -53.23
CA ARG A 122 3.02 4.35 -54.01
C ARG A 122 3.74 4.98 -55.19
N LYS A 123 4.94 5.53 -54.99
CA LYS A 123 5.75 6.13 -56.06
C LYS A 123 6.18 5.09 -57.11
N GLN A 124 6.58 3.90 -56.67
CA GLN A 124 6.93 2.80 -57.57
C GLN A 124 5.73 2.40 -58.43
N ASN A 125 4.54 2.29 -57.84
CA ASN A 125 3.34 1.94 -58.57
C ASN A 125 2.96 3.01 -59.61
N GLU A 126 3.01 4.30 -59.24
CA GLU A 126 2.79 5.41 -60.19
C GLU A 126 3.80 5.41 -61.34
N ASN A 127 5.07 5.09 -61.06
CA ASN A 127 6.10 5.02 -62.09
C ASN A 127 5.93 3.80 -63.00
N LEU A 128 5.52 2.65 -62.43
CA LEU A 128 5.17 1.46 -63.20
C LEU A 128 3.98 1.73 -64.12
N GLU A 129 2.93 2.39 -63.64
CA GLU A 129 1.79 2.78 -64.49
C GLU A 129 2.22 3.70 -65.64
N LYS A 130 3.05 4.70 -65.36
CA LYS A 130 3.60 5.59 -66.40
C LYS A 130 4.47 4.83 -67.42
N LEU A 131 5.31 3.91 -66.96
CA LEU A 131 6.17 3.13 -67.85
C LEU A 131 5.35 2.15 -68.68
N ASN A 132 4.37 1.50 -68.07
CA ASN A 132 3.44 0.60 -68.74
C ASN A 132 2.63 1.34 -69.82
N ALA A 133 2.15 2.56 -69.53
CA ALA A 133 1.47 3.40 -70.52
C ALA A 133 2.38 3.80 -71.69
N LYS A 134 3.66 4.11 -71.43
CA LYS A 134 4.65 4.44 -72.48
C LYS A 134 5.10 3.23 -73.32
N THR A 135 5.06 2.02 -72.74
CA THR A 135 5.51 0.77 -73.39
C THR A 135 4.35 -0.06 -73.93
N TRP A 136 3.12 0.43 -73.81
CA TRP A 136 1.89 -0.27 -74.20
C TRP A 136 1.78 -1.71 -73.65
N GLY A 137 2.36 -1.99 -72.49
CA GLY A 137 2.35 -3.33 -71.90
C GLY A 137 3.45 -4.30 -72.34
N VAL A 138 4.34 -3.89 -73.25
CA VAL A 138 5.48 -4.72 -73.69
C VAL A 138 6.55 -4.77 -72.61
N ARG A 139 6.96 -5.98 -72.21
CA ARG A 139 8.00 -6.19 -71.18
C ARG A 139 9.23 -6.86 -71.79
N TYR A 140 10.42 -6.43 -71.39
CA TYR A 140 11.66 -7.12 -71.73
C TYR A 140 11.90 -8.27 -70.75
N HIS A 141 12.26 -9.45 -71.25
CA HIS A 141 12.64 -10.62 -70.46
C HIS A 141 13.96 -11.21 -70.96
N GLU A 142 14.88 -11.50 -70.05
CA GLU A 142 16.17 -12.10 -70.35
C GLU A 142 16.33 -13.37 -69.51
N GLY A 143 16.58 -14.50 -70.18
CA GLY A 143 16.75 -15.80 -69.55
C GLY A 143 17.79 -16.64 -70.27
N SER A 144 17.95 -17.89 -69.84
CA SER A 144 18.91 -18.83 -70.44
C SER A 144 18.66 -19.10 -71.93
N ASN A 145 17.44 -18.85 -72.41
CA ASN A 145 17.03 -19.04 -73.80
C ASN A 145 17.17 -17.77 -74.66
N GLY A 146 17.73 -16.68 -74.11
CA GLY A 146 17.96 -15.42 -74.82
C GLY A 146 17.09 -14.26 -74.31
N ARG A 147 17.02 -13.20 -75.13
CA ARG A 147 16.35 -11.93 -74.82
C ARG A 147 15.06 -11.80 -75.62
N PHE A 148 13.96 -11.52 -74.95
CA PHE A 148 12.62 -11.49 -75.52
C PHE A 148 11.88 -10.20 -75.18
N LEU A 149 11.08 -9.71 -76.13
CA LEU A 149 10.03 -8.73 -75.86
C LEU A 149 8.71 -9.48 -75.70
N VAL A 150 8.20 -9.52 -74.48
CA VAL A 150 6.94 -10.15 -74.10
C VAL A 150 5.82 -9.18 -74.38
N LEU A 151 4.91 -9.60 -75.25
CA LEU A 151 3.74 -8.84 -75.66
C LEU A 151 2.68 -8.87 -74.57
N PRO A 152 1.88 -7.80 -74.41
CA PRO A 152 0.68 -7.86 -73.60
C PRO A 152 -0.32 -8.87 -74.19
N GLU A 153 -1.21 -9.37 -73.34
CA GLU A 153 -2.22 -10.36 -73.73
C GLU A 153 -3.13 -9.82 -74.85
N GLY A 154 -3.43 -10.66 -75.85
CA GLY A 154 -4.25 -10.29 -77.01
C GLY A 154 -3.53 -9.47 -78.09
N MET A 155 -2.20 -9.33 -78.03
CA MET A 155 -1.39 -8.69 -79.08
C MET A 155 -0.46 -9.68 -79.79
N LYS A 156 -0.34 -9.54 -81.11
CA LYS A 156 0.62 -10.24 -81.97
C LYS A 156 1.74 -9.32 -82.45
N ALA A 157 2.92 -9.89 -82.66
CA ALA A 157 4.07 -9.21 -83.22
C ALA A 157 4.21 -9.50 -84.72
N GLU A 158 4.34 -8.45 -85.53
CA GLU A 158 4.75 -8.54 -86.93
C GLU A 158 6.19 -8.04 -87.08
N THR A 159 7.10 -8.90 -87.55
CA THR A 159 8.56 -8.67 -87.48
C THR A 159 9.19 -8.11 -88.74
N ASN A 160 8.42 -7.84 -89.80
CA ASN A 160 8.93 -7.41 -91.11
C ASN A 160 8.85 -5.90 -91.33
N TRP A 161 8.89 -5.11 -90.26
CA TRP A 161 8.79 -3.65 -90.32
C TRP A 161 10.16 -3.00 -90.11
N THR A 162 10.35 -1.82 -90.68
CA THR A 162 11.56 -1.01 -90.47
C THR A 162 11.21 0.46 -90.25
N MET A 163 11.94 1.13 -89.37
CA MET A 163 11.87 2.58 -89.14
C MET A 163 13.10 3.29 -89.72
N GLU A 164 13.07 4.63 -89.74
CA GLU A 164 14.18 5.48 -90.22
C GLU A 164 14.70 5.14 -91.62
N ASN A 165 13.81 5.06 -92.60
CA ASN A 165 14.14 4.72 -94.00
C ASN A 165 14.92 3.40 -94.13
N GLY A 166 14.55 2.37 -93.36
CA GLY A 166 15.13 1.03 -93.47
C GLY A 166 16.37 0.79 -92.61
N LYS A 167 16.77 1.74 -91.77
CA LYS A 167 17.99 1.62 -90.94
C LYS A 167 17.77 0.81 -89.65
N GLN A 168 16.53 0.72 -89.16
CA GLN A 168 16.22 0.05 -87.90
C GLN A 168 15.10 -0.98 -88.10
N ASN A 169 15.35 -2.23 -87.72
CA ASN A 169 14.31 -3.26 -87.69
C ASN A 169 13.31 -2.96 -86.57
N ALA A 170 12.03 -3.05 -86.89
CA ALA A 170 10.93 -2.75 -85.99
C ALA A 170 9.92 -3.89 -85.96
N VAL A 171 9.20 -3.98 -84.84
CA VAL A 171 8.11 -4.93 -84.67
C VAL A 171 6.82 -4.13 -84.52
N ARG A 172 5.84 -4.40 -85.38
CA ARG A 172 4.50 -3.80 -85.26
C ARG A 172 3.64 -4.66 -84.34
N LEU A 173 2.97 -4.03 -83.39
CA LEU A 173 2.00 -4.68 -82.51
C LEU A 173 0.61 -4.58 -83.13
N VAL A 174 -0.09 -5.70 -83.26
CA VAL A 174 -1.47 -5.75 -83.76
C VAL A 174 -2.33 -6.54 -82.78
N GLN A 175 -3.57 -6.09 -82.57
CA GLN A 175 -4.52 -6.81 -81.71
C GLN A 175 -5.00 -8.08 -82.43
N GLU A 176 -5.08 -9.20 -81.71
CA GLU A 176 -5.67 -10.45 -82.21
C GLU A 176 -7.16 -10.32 -82.55
#